data_AF-A0A356U888-F1
#
_entry.id   AF-A0A356U888-F1
#
_cell.length_a   1.000
_cell.length_b   1.000
_cell.length_c   1.000
_cell.angle_alpha   90.00
_cell.angle_beta   90.00
_cell.angle_gamma   90.00
#
_symmetry.space_group_name_H-M   'P 1'
#
loop_
_entity.id
_entity.type
_entity.pdbx_description
1 polymer ?
#
loop_
_entity_poly.entity_id
_entity_poly.type
_entity_poly.pdbx_seq_one_letter_code
_entity_poly.pdbx_strand_id
1 'polypeptide(L)'
;MKKNYFVHESSYIDEPCEIGQGTKIWHFSHIMPGAWIGENCNVGQNVVISPNVVIGNRVKIQNNISVYTGVICEDDVFLGPSMVFTNV
;
A
#
# COMPACT_ATOMS: atom_id res chain seq x y z
N MET A 1 -12.98 -6.63 -17.47
CA MET A 1 -12.84 -5.27 -16.93
C MET A 1 -11.35 -5.04 -16.66
N LYS A 2 -10.75 -3.97 -17.20
CA LYS A 2 -9.35 -3.65 -16.88
C LYS A 2 -9.27 -3.29 -15.39
N LYS A 3 -8.28 -3.82 -14.67
CA LYS A 3 -7.96 -3.28 -13.34
C LYS A 3 -7.60 -1.81 -13.52
N ASN A 4 -8.22 -0.93 -12.74
CA ASN A 4 -7.98 0.52 -12.78
C ASN A 4 -6.72 0.94 -12.02
N TYR A 5 -5.94 -0.02 -11.53
CA TYR A 5 -4.70 0.15 -10.80
C TYR A 5 -3.63 -0.79 -11.40
N PHE A 6 -2.36 -0.47 -11.15
CA PHE A 6 -1.22 -1.27 -11.61
C PHE A 6 -0.65 -2.11 -10.47
N VAL A 7 -0.31 -3.36 -10.77
CA VAL A 7 0.41 -4.26 -9.86
C VAL A 7 1.53 -4.91 -10.65
N HIS A 8 2.75 -4.82 -10.13
CA HIS A 8 3.87 -5.56 -10.69
C HIS A 8 3.67 -7.07 -10.50
N GLU A 9 4.08 -7.87 -11.48
CA GLU A 9 3.90 -9.35 -11.47
C GLU A 9 4.60 -10.06 -10.30
N SER A 10 5.59 -9.40 -9.69
CA SER A 10 6.32 -9.92 -8.52
C SER A 10 5.67 -9.55 -7.18
N SER A 11 4.50 -8.91 -7.20
CA SER A 11 3.79 -8.45 -6.00
C SER A 11 2.51 -9.25 -5.80
N TYR A 12 2.17 -9.49 -4.54
CA TYR A 12 1.02 -10.28 -4.15
C TYR A 12 -0.02 -9.41 -3.45
N ILE A 13 -1.28 -9.63 -3.80
CA ILE A 13 -2.45 -9.02 -3.14
C ILE A 13 -3.31 -10.19 -2.67
N ASP A 14 -3.46 -10.30 -1.36
CA ASP A 14 -4.36 -11.27 -0.75
C ASP A 14 -5.76 -10.64 -0.63
N GLU A 15 -6.71 -11.18 -1.38
CA GLU A 15 -8.09 -10.71 -1.34
C GLU A 15 -8.80 -11.13 -0.03
N PRO A 16 -9.79 -10.37 0.46
CA PRO A 16 -10.32 -9.14 -0.13
C PRO A 16 -9.44 -7.93 0.15
N CYS A 17 -9.19 -7.08 -0.86
CA CYS A 17 -8.58 -5.76 -0.69
C CYS A 17 -9.31 -4.70 -1.52
N GLU A 18 -9.33 -3.46 -1.03
CA GLU A 18 -9.84 -2.32 -1.79
C GLU A 18 -8.67 -1.47 -2.28
N ILE A 19 -8.54 -1.31 -3.60
CA ILE A 19 -7.45 -0.55 -4.21
C ILE A 19 -8.02 0.45 -5.20
N GLY A 20 -7.85 1.74 -4.89
CA GLY A 20 -8.35 2.85 -5.68
C GLY A 20 -7.72 2.98 -7.06
N GLN A 21 -8.42 3.67 -7.95
CA GLN A 21 -7.97 3.94 -9.32
C GLN A 21 -6.63 4.69 -9.34
N GLY A 22 -5.79 4.37 -10.32
CA GLY A 22 -4.51 5.05 -10.54
C GLY A 22 -3.40 4.64 -9.56
N THR A 23 -3.73 3.86 -8.52
CA THR A 23 -2.73 3.34 -7.58
C THR A 23 -1.78 2.37 -8.27
N LYS A 24 -0.49 2.47 -7.92
CA LYS A 24 0.57 1.64 -8.47
C LYS A 24 1.27 0.89 -7.35
N ILE A 25 1.31 -0.43 -7.47
CA ILE A 25 2.03 -1.33 -6.57
C ILE A 25 3.24 -1.87 -7.32
N TRP A 26 4.44 -1.46 -6.89
CA TRP A 26 5.71 -1.89 -7.46
C TRP A 26 6.19 -3.20 -6.85
N HIS A 27 7.35 -3.66 -7.29
CA HIS A 27 7.92 -4.99 -7.11
C HIS A 27 7.95 -5.50 -5.65
N PHE A 28 7.77 -6.81 -5.48
CA PHE A 28 7.99 -7.53 -4.22
C PHE A 28 7.18 -6.99 -3.04
N SER A 29 6.07 -6.33 -3.33
CA SER A 29 5.18 -5.78 -2.30
C SER A 29 4.07 -6.76 -2.01
N HIS A 30 3.63 -6.79 -0.75
CA HIS A 30 2.60 -7.70 -0.27
C HIS A 30 1.49 -6.88 0.39
N ILE A 31 0.31 -6.93 -0.19
CA ILE A 31 -0.90 -6.33 0.35
C ILE A 31 -1.74 -7.42 0.99
N MET A 32 -1.90 -7.38 2.30
CA MET A 32 -2.60 -8.40 3.08
C MET A 32 -4.11 -8.10 3.18
N PRO A 33 -4.95 -9.10 3.51
CA PRO A 33 -6.40 -8.97 3.43
C PRO A 33 -6.98 -7.85 4.29
N GLY A 34 -8.04 -7.23 3.78
CA GLY A 34 -8.78 -6.14 4.42
C GLY A 34 -8.10 -4.77 4.30
N ALA A 35 -6.95 -4.67 3.63
CA ALA A 35 -6.31 -3.39 3.38
C ALA A 35 -7.19 -2.49 2.49
N TRP A 36 -7.27 -1.21 2.85
CA TRP A 36 -7.88 -0.17 2.03
C TRP A 36 -6.78 0.78 1.54
N ILE A 37 -6.58 0.85 0.24
CA ILE A 37 -5.67 1.78 -0.41
C ILE A 37 -6.47 2.73 -1.31
N GLY A 38 -6.36 4.03 -1.05
CA GLY A 38 -7.03 5.08 -1.81
C GLY A 38 -6.52 5.20 -3.26
N GLU A 39 -6.95 6.28 -3.91
CA GLU A 39 -6.65 6.55 -5.31
C GLU A 39 -5.28 7.22 -5.50
N ASN A 40 -4.66 6.97 -6.65
CA ASN A 40 -3.42 7.61 -7.09
C ASN A 40 -2.24 7.43 -6.10
N CYS A 41 -2.23 6.34 -5.32
CA CYS A 41 -1.14 6.02 -4.42
C CYS A 41 0.04 5.38 -5.17
N ASN A 42 1.23 5.52 -4.60
CA ASN A 42 2.44 4.87 -5.09
C ASN A 42 3.02 4.02 -3.98
N VAL A 43 2.93 2.70 -4.13
CA VAL A 43 3.49 1.72 -3.20
C VAL A 43 4.79 1.21 -3.80
N GLY A 44 5.91 1.59 -3.19
CA GLY A 44 7.27 1.27 -3.62
C GLY A 44 7.59 -0.22 -3.59
N GLN A 45 8.87 -0.53 -3.81
CA GLN A 45 9.37 -1.90 -3.79
C GLN A 45 9.46 -2.43 -2.36
N ASN A 46 9.18 -3.72 -2.18
CA ASN A 46 9.38 -4.43 -0.92
C ASN A 46 8.61 -3.77 0.23
N VAL A 47 7.37 -3.36 -0.06
CA VAL A 47 6.44 -2.79 0.92
C VAL A 47 5.50 -3.89 1.40
N VAL A 48 5.32 -3.97 2.71
CA VAL A 48 4.30 -4.84 3.32
C VAL A 48 3.18 -3.95 3.86
N ILE A 49 1.95 -4.19 3.43
CA ILE A 49 0.75 -3.57 3.99
C ILE A 49 -0.01 -4.66 4.74
N SER A 50 0.01 -4.60 6.07
CA SER A 50 -0.63 -5.57 6.95
C SER A 50 -2.17 -5.52 6.89
N PRO A 51 -2.86 -6.52 7.46
CA PRO A 51 -4.31 -6.58 7.41
C PRO A 51 -4.97 -5.33 7.98
N ASN A 52 -6.07 -4.92 7.36
CA ASN A 52 -6.93 -3.79 7.78
C ASN A 52 -6.23 -2.43 7.90
N VAL A 53 -5.05 -2.26 7.28
CA VAL A 53 -4.41 -0.94 7.17
C VAL A 53 -5.23 -0.04 6.25
N VAL A 54 -5.30 1.24 6.62
CA VAL A 54 -5.95 2.27 5.81
C VAL A 54 -4.91 3.23 5.27
N ILE A 55 -4.83 3.31 3.95
CA ILE A 55 -4.03 4.29 3.20
C ILE A 55 -4.99 5.20 2.44
N GLY A 56 -4.92 6.50 2.68
CA GLY A 56 -5.69 7.53 1.99
C GLY A 56 -5.29 7.70 0.53
N ASN A 57 -5.63 8.84 -0.05
CA ASN A 57 -5.38 9.17 -1.45
C ASN A 57 -4.03 9.87 -1.66
N ARG A 58 -3.42 9.67 -2.84
CA ARG A 58 -2.16 10.34 -3.26
C ARG A 58 -0.98 10.09 -2.31
N VAL A 59 -1.06 9.03 -1.49
CA VAL A 59 0.01 8.64 -0.57
C VAL A 59 1.19 8.06 -1.36
N LYS A 60 2.40 8.44 -0.96
CA LYS A 60 3.66 7.92 -1.51
C LYS A 60 4.36 7.09 -0.45
N ILE A 61 4.32 5.78 -0.60
CA ILE A 61 5.03 4.82 0.25
C ILE A 61 6.32 4.43 -0.47
N GLN A 62 7.46 4.89 0.05
CA GLN A 62 8.76 4.54 -0.54
C GLN A 62 9.19 3.10 -0.19
N ASN A 63 10.32 2.69 -0.73
CA ASN A 63 10.79 1.29 -0.66
C ASN A 63 11.08 0.82 0.77
N ASN A 64 10.95 -0.49 0.99
CA ASN A 64 11.33 -1.19 2.23
C ASN A 64 10.57 -0.70 3.48
N ILE A 65 9.27 -0.42 3.35
CA ILE A 65 8.42 0.02 4.46
C ILE A 65 7.44 -1.08 4.83
N SER A 66 7.26 -1.31 6.12
CA SER A 66 6.18 -2.14 6.64
C SER A 66 5.14 -1.27 7.32
N VAL A 67 3.91 -1.31 6.82
CA VAL A 67 2.75 -0.63 7.40
C VAL A 67 1.94 -1.67 8.15
N TYR A 68 1.97 -1.62 9.48
CA TYR A 68 1.38 -2.63 10.34
C TYR A 68 -0.09 -2.35 10.67
N THR A 69 -0.82 -3.39 11.07
CA THR A 69 -2.25 -3.33 11.39
C THR A 69 -2.58 -2.25 12.41
N GLY A 70 -3.61 -1.44 12.13
CA GLY A 70 -4.02 -0.31 12.97
C GLY A 70 -3.38 1.03 12.58
N VAL A 71 -2.44 1.03 11.62
CA VAL A 71 -1.97 2.27 11.00
C VAL A 71 -3.05 2.82 10.06
N ILE A 72 -3.29 4.13 10.20
CA ILE A 72 -4.05 4.94 9.26
C ILE A 72 -3.10 6.01 8.72
N CYS A 73 -2.90 6.01 7.40
CA CYS A 73 -2.10 7.01 6.69
C CYS A 73 -3.06 7.88 5.89
N GLU A 74 -3.17 9.17 6.23
CA GLU A 74 -4.12 10.08 5.57
C GLU A 74 -3.66 10.53 4.18
N ASP A 75 -4.52 11.29 3.50
CA ASP A 75 -4.28 11.81 2.16
C ASP A 75 -2.98 12.64 2.06
N ASP A 76 -2.34 12.59 0.89
CA ASP A 76 -1.14 13.38 0.54
C ASP A 76 0.11 13.14 1.41
N VAL A 77 0.10 12.12 2.27
CA VAL A 77 1.25 11.77 3.11
C VAL A 77 2.39 11.16 2.28
N PHE A 78 3.62 11.54 2.64
CA PHE A 78 4.85 10.95 2.12
C PHE A 78 5.56 10.13 3.20
N LEU A 79 5.69 8.83 2.95
CA LEU A 79 6.42 7.90 3.81
C LEU A 79 7.82 7.67 3.21
N GLY A 80 8.84 8.24 3.85
CA GLY A 80 10.22 8.21 3.36
C GLY A 80 10.84 6.80 3.31
N PRO A 81 11.87 6.57 2.49
CA PRO A 81 12.45 5.24 2.30
C PRO A 81 12.92 4.64 3.61
N SER A 82 12.62 3.35 3.83
CA SER A 82 13.09 2.58 5.00
C SER A 82 12.67 3.13 6.37
N MET A 83 11.66 4.00 6.45
CA MET A 83 11.07 4.37 7.73
C MET A 83 10.25 3.19 8.30
N VAL A 84 10.01 3.19 9.61
CA VAL A 84 9.33 2.11 10.32
C VAL A 84 8.19 2.65 11.15
N PHE A 85 7.00 2.05 11.01
CA PHE A 85 5.91 2.20 11.98
C PHE A 85 6.11 1.24 13.16
N THR A 86 5.85 1.66 14.40
CA THR A 86 6.15 0.86 15.60
C THR A 86 4.95 0.73 16.55
N ASN A 87 3.74 0.60 16.01
CA ASN A 87 2.54 0.33 16.80
C ASN A 87 2.72 -0.97 17.63
N VAL A 88 2.60 -0.83 18.96
CA VAL A 88 2.58 -1.90 19.96
C VAL A 88 1.17 -2.11 20.48
#